data_AF-A0A538GGE7-F1
#
_entry.id   AF-A0A538GGE7-F1
#
_cell.length_a   1.000
_cell.length_b   1.000
_cell.length_c   1.000
_cell.angle_alpha   90.00
_cell.angle_beta   90.00
_cell.angle_gamma   90.00
#
_symmetry.space_group_name_H-M   'P 1'
#
loop_
_entity.id
_entity.type
_entity.pdbx_description
1 polymer ?
#
loop_
_entity_poly.entity_id
_entity_poly.type
_entity_poly.pdbx_seq_one_letter_code
_entity_poly.pdbx_strand_id
1 'polypeptide(L)' 'MAGLEKALELGVSELEVVSDSELLVKQMRGEYKVKNETLRGLHEEASGLAERLDRVRYTAVRRAHNELADGLVNEALDSA' A
#
# COMPACT_ATOMS: atom_id res chain seq x y z
N MET A 1 -3.32 -6.03 -2.34
CA MET A 1 -4.02 -5.86 -1.04
C MET A 1 -3.45 -6.76 0.05
N ALA A 2 -2.88 -7.90 -0.31
CA ALA A 2 -2.20 -8.84 0.60
C ALA A 2 -1.33 -8.21 1.71
N GLY A 3 -0.59 -7.12 1.43
CA GLY A 3 0.22 -6.45 2.46
C GLY A 3 -0.60 -5.80 3.61
N LEU A 4 -1.74 -5.18 3.31
CA LEU A 4 -2.63 -4.57 4.31
C LEU A 4 -3.37 -5.64 5.12
N GLU A 5 -3.85 -6.68 4.44
CA GLU A 5 -4.49 -7.83 5.08
C GLU A 5 -3.52 -8.53 6.02
N LYS A 6 -2.27 -8.73 5.60
CA LYS A 6 -1.25 -9.34 6.43
C LYS A 6 -0.89 -8.51 7.65
N ALA A 7 -0.81 -7.18 7.49
CA ALA A 7 -0.57 -6.28 8.62
C ALA A 7 -1.69 -6.37 9.68
N LEU A 8 -2.95 -6.49 9.23
CA LEU A 8 -4.10 -6.71 10.12
C LEU A 8 -4.05 -8.08 10.81
N GLU A 9 -3.70 -9.16 10.09
CA GLU A 9 -3.52 -10.49 10.69
C GLU A 9 -2.42 -10.49 11.76
N LEU A 10 -1.35 -9.75 11.53
CA LEU A 10 -0.22 -9.63 12.45
C LEU A 10 -0.50 -8.69 13.64
N GLY A 11 -1.66 -8.01 13.66
CA GLY A 11 -2.03 -7.07 14.72
C GLY A 11 -1.13 -5.84 14.78
N VAL A 12 -0.59 -5.41 13.64
CA VAL A 12 0.29 -4.25 13.56
C VAL A 12 -0.53 -2.97 13.77
N SER A 13 -0.07 -2.08 14.64
CA SER A 13 -0.72 -0.77 14.89
C SER A 13 -0.33 0.30 13.88
N GLU A 14 0.95 0.35 13.49
CA GLU A 14 1.46 1.30 12.50
C GLU A 14 2.01 0.58 11.26
N LEU A 15 1.52 0.94 10.06
CA LEU A 15 2.00 0.41 8.79
C LEU A 15 2.61 1.52 7.93
N GLU A 16 3.77 1.26 7.33
CA GLU A 16 4.31 2.07 6.25
C GLU A 16 4.23 1.31 4.92
N VAL A 17 3.52 1.90 3.95
CA VAL A 17 3.37 1.40 2.59
C VAL A 17 4.29 2.20 1.68
N VAL A 18 5.32 1.53 1.18
CA VAL A 18 6.27 2.11 0.23
C VAL A 18 5.92 1.65 -1.18
N SER A 19 5.83 2.58 -2.14
CA SER A 19 5.54 2.25 -3.54
C SER A 19 6.31 3.17 -4.48
N ASP A 20 6.69 2.65 -5.65
CA ASP A 20 7.23 3.42 -6.77
C ASP A 20 6.14 4.11 -7.61
N SER A 21 4.87 3.77 -7.37
CA SER A 21 3.71 4.40 -7.99
C SER A 21 3.30 5.64 -7.21
N GLU A 22 3.86 6.78 -7.61
CA GLU A 22 3.49 8.09 -7.04
C GLU A 22 1.98 8.37 -7.15
N LEU A 23 1.34 7.90 -8.23
CA LEU A 23 -0.10 8.01 -8.42
C LEU A 23 -0.87 7.28 -7.30
N LEU A 24 -0.49 6.03 -7.01
CA LEU A 24 -1.12 5.24 -5.97
C LEU A 24 -0.95 5.92 -4.60
N VAL A 25 0.27 6.34 -4.27
CA VAL A 25 0.56 7.01 -3.00
C VAL A 25 -0.30 8.27 -2.84
N LYS A 26 -0.40 9.10 -3.88
CA LYS A 26 -1.24 10.30 -3.87
C LYS A 26 -2.73 9.99 -3.76
N GLN A 27 -3.20 8.91 -4.37
CA GLN A 27 -4.60 8.47 -4.27
C GLN A 27 -4.92 7.95 -2.86
N MET A 28 -4.05 7.14 -2.27
CA MET A 28 -4.23 6.61 -0.91
C MET A 28 -4.14 7.69 0.17
N ARG A 29 -3.38 8.76 -0.08
CA ARG A 29 -3.37 9.97 0.78
C ARG A 29 -4.57 10.89 0.58
N GLY A 30 -5.44 10.61 -0.39
CA GLY A 30 -6.58 11.46 -0.74
C GLY A 30 -6.20 12.74 -1.49
N GLU A 31 -4.93 12.89 -1.90
CA GLU A 31 -4.48 14.05 -2.69
C GLU A 31 -5.11 14.01 -4.09
N TYR A 32 -5.20 12.83 -4.71
CA TYR A 32 -5.72 12.63 -6.07
C TYR A 32 -7.00 11.79 -6.07
N LYS A 33 -7.99 12.22 -6.86
CA LYS A 33 -9.21 11.42 -7.10
C LYS A 33 -8.94 10.21 -8.02
N VAL A 34 -9.50 9.07 -7.65
CA VAL A 34 -9.51 7.86 -8.50
C VAL A 34 -10.61 7.98 -9.55
N LYS A 35 -10.21 8.22 -10.80
CA LYS A 35 -11.14 8.41 -11.93
C LYS A 35 -11.57 7.11 -12.60
N ASN A 36 -10.71 6.09 -12.59
CA ASN A 36 -11.01 4.78 -13.18
C ASN A 36 -11.92 3.99 -12.22
N GLU A 37 -13.03 3.45 -12.71
CA GLU A 37 -14.03 2.76 -11.89
C GLU A 37 -13.50 1.46 -11.27
N THR A 38 -12.71 0.68 -12.02
CA THR A 38 -12.07 -0.53 -11.51
C THR A 38 -11.07 -0.21 -10.40
N LEU A 39 -10.28 0.85 -10.56
CA LEU A 39 -9.35 1.30 -9.52
C LEU A 39 -10.08 1.89 -8.32
N ARG A 40 -11.28 2.45 -8.50
CA ARG A 40 -12.06 3.01 -7.39
C ARG A 40 -12.47 1.93 -6.41
N GLY A 41 -12.96 0.78 -6.91
CA GLY A 41 -13.28 -0.36 -6.03
C GLY A 41 -12.06 -0.84 -5.24
N LEU A 42 -10.91 -0.97 -5.89
CA LEU A 42 -9.66 -1.37 -5.21
C LEU A 42 -9.19 -0.32 -4.19
N HIS A 43 -9.38 0.96 -4.48
CA HIS A 43 -9.03 2.05 -3.56
C HIS A 43 -9.94 2.06 -2.35
N GLU A 44 -11.25 1.87 -2.53
CA GLU A 44 -12.21 1.79 -1.42
C GLU A 44 -11.91 0.61 -0.50
N GLU A 45 -11.62 -0.56 -1.08
CA GLU A 45 -11.26 -1.75 -0.31
C GLU A 45 -9.93 -1.56 0.46
N ALA A 46 -8.90 -1.06 -0.22
CA ALA A 46 -7.62 -0.77 0.43
C ALA A 46 -7.75 0.31 1.53
N SER A 47 -8.59 1.32 1.31
CA SER A 47 -8.85 2.37 2.30
C SER A 47 -9.58 1.81 3.51
N GLY A 48 -10.60 0.97 3.31
CA GLY A 48 -11.32 0.32 4.40
C GLY A 48 -10.43 -0.62 5.24
N LEU A 49 -9.46 -1.29 4.61
CA LEU A 49 -8.44 -2.06 5.34
C LEU A 49 -7.49 -1.14 6.12
N ALA A 50 -7.07 -0.03 5.52
CA ALA A 50 -6.18 0.95 6.15
C ALA A 50 -6.84 1.65 7.36
N GLU A 51 -8.14 1.91 7.33
CA GLU A 51 -8.90 2.50 8.45
C GLU A 51 -8.96 1.59 9.68
N ARG A 52 -8.73 0.29 9.52
CA ARG A 52 -8.68 -0.68 10.63
C ARG A 52 -7.32 -0.71 11.33
N LEU A 53 -6.30 -0.05 10.78
CA LEU A 53 -4.98 0.13 11.38
C LEU A 53 -4.95 1.49 12.10
N ASP A 54 -4.29 1.58 13.25
CA ASP A 54 -4.23 2.84 14.01
C ASP A 54 -3.53 3.95 13.20
N ARG A 55 -2.55 3.58 12.39
CA ARG A 55 -1.85 4.52 11.51
C ARG A 55 -1.31 3.87 10.26
N VAL A 56 -1.59 4.47 9.11
CA VAL A 56 -0.98 4.09 7.83
C VAL A 56 -0.26 5.28 7.20
N ARG A 57 1.00 5.09 6.85
CA ARG A 57 1.82 6.05 6.10
C ARG A 57 2.06 5.52 4.70
N TYR A 58 1.81 6.34 3.68
CA TYR A 58 2.14 6.01 2.30
C TYR A 58 3.35 6.82 1.87
N THR A 59 4.39 6.19 1.36
CA THR A 59 5.64 6.86 0.93
C THR A 59 5.94 6.48 -0.51
N ALA A 60 6.10 7.50 -1.37
CA ALA A 60 6.55 7.30 -2.75
C ALA A 60 8.07 7.29 -2.79
N VAL A 61 8.67 6.24 -3.36
CA VAL A 61 10.12 6.18 -3.60
C VAL A 61 10.40 6.27 -5.10
N ARG A 62 11.48 6.97 -5.46
CA ARG A 62 11.95 6.95 -6.85
C ARG A 62 12.44 5.54 -7.15
N ARG A 63 12.24 5.05 -8.38
CA ARG A 63 12.62 3.70 -8.82
C ARG A 63 14.07 3.31 -8.49
N ALA A 64 15.00 4.28 -8.48
CA ALA A 64 16.39 4.09 -8.09
C ALA A 64 16.61 3.75 -6.59
N HIS A 65 15.59 3.92 -5.74
CA HIS A 65 15.57 3.57 -4.32
C HIS A 65 14.57 2.44 -4.01
N ASN A 66 13.92 1.86 -5.05
CA ASN A 66 12.94 0.80 -4.88
C ASN A 66 13.57 -0.61 -4.81
N GLU A 67 14.90 -0.75 -4.95
CA GLU A 67 15.58 -2.06 -4.86
C GLU A 67 15.30 -2.78 -3.53
N LEU A 68 15.17 -2.04 -2.43
CA LEU A 68 14.82 -2.58 -1.11
C LEU A 68 13.36 -3.04 -1.01
N ALA A 69 12.43 -2.32 -1.63
CA ALA A 69 11.01 -2.69 -1.64
C ALA A 69 10.73 -3.83 -2.62
N ASP A 70 11.38 -3.85 -3.79
CA ASP A 70 11.36 -5.00 -4.71
C ASP A 70 11.94 -6.24 -4.02
N GLY A 71 13.01 -6.10 -3.23
CA GLY A 71 13.57 -7.19 -2.42
C GLY A 71 12.57 -7.76 -1.41
N LEU A 72 11.91 -6.90 -0.64
CA LEU A 72 10.91 -7.32 0.37
C LEU A 72 9.64 -7.90 -0.26
N VAL A 73 9.19 -7.37 -1.41
CA VAL A 73 8.04 -7.90 -2.16
C VAL A 73 8.38 -9.25 -2.79
N ASN A 74 9.58 -9.41 -3.35
CA ASN A 74 10.04 -10.69 -3.88
C ASN A 74 10.18 -11.75 -2.77
N GLU A 75 10.72 -11.42 -1.60
CA GLU A 75 10.76 -12.36 -0.47
C GLU A 75 9.36 -12.78 0.02
N ALA A 76 8.40 -11.86 0.00
CA ALA A 76 7.01 -12.16 0.35
C ALA A 76 6.27 -13.00 -0.71
N LEU A 77 6.64 -12.85 -1.99
CA LEU A 77 6.07 -13.63 -3.10
C LEU A 77 6.70 -15.01 -3.26
N ASP A 78 8.01 -15.16 -2.99
CA ASP A 78 8.72 -16.46 -3.06
C ASP A 78 8.38 -17.41 -1.89
N SER A 79 7.68 -16.92 -0.87
CA SER A 79 7.22 -17.74 0.27
C SER A 79 5.76 -18.19 0.19
N ALA A 80 5.11 -18.06 -0.98
CA ALA A 80 3.71 -18.42 -1.21
C ALA A 80 3.53 -19.83 -1.83
#